data_AF-A0A9D9PLE1-F1
#
_entry.id   AF-A0A9D9PLE1-F1
#
_cell.length_a   1.000
_cell.length_b   1.000
_cell.length_c   1.000
_cell.angle_alpha   90.00
_cell.angle_beta   90.00
_cell.angle_gamma   90.00
#
_symmetry.space_group_name_H-M   'P 1'
#
loop_
_entity.id
_entity.type
_entity.pdbx_description
1 polymer ?
#
loop_
_entity_poly.entity_id
_entity_poly.type
_entity_poly.pdbx_seq_one_letter_code
_entity_poly.pdbx_strand_id
1 'polypeptide(L)'
;LNPAILRCVWFNTGDAAAIYYGKKLIAVIPPIAGLYDFPGFSIFAKGQTRYAWGMPEGPDLENIINENKKFWETAGDESVWENYKQAQLAAVDKFFGCPHTQCSPAGKERFPYRSLVQGQRKNMIFNFTLGMSQYAMPRIAHAFGNSCSDQSRTELGFATVERHLQLLELMAMVMKDVADIPWDERSFLWHGHTLDFTNIGGFAAILFVNPVYIEGMESPEWPGLAGGRVNTLWMIPISAAELDFLRQKGVEDLIKLSGGAKQICHIFDGIPKFLHY
;
A
#
# COMPACT_ATOMS: atom_id res chain seq x y z
N LEU A 1 -23.51 -24.55 17.85
CA LEU A 1 -23.98 -23.16 17.63
C LEU A 1 -25.07 -23.20 16.55
N ASN A 2 -26.14 -22.41 16.65
CA ASN A 2 -27.11 -22.23 15.56
C ASN A 2 -26.46 -21.42 14.41
N PRO A 3 -26.29 -21.97 13.20
CA PRO A 3 -25.65 -21.25 12.08
C PRO A 3 -26.38 -19.98 11.67
N ALA A 4 -27.70 -19.91 11.82
CA ALA A 4 -28.52 -18.80 11.36
C ALA A 4 -28.24 -17.46 12.09
N ILE A 5 -27.56 -17.51 13.24
CA ILE A 5 -27.22 -16.31 14.02
C ILE A 5 -25.70 -16.09 14.11
N LEU A 6 -24.90 -16.85 13.36
CA LEU A 6 -23.48 -16.58 13.20
C LEU A 6 -23.29 -15.43 12.22
N ARG A 7 -22.37 -14.51 12.54
CA ARG A 7 -21.99 -13.40 11.67
C ARG A 7 -20.48 -13.24 11.66
N CYS A 8 -19.93 -12.98 10.48
CA CYS A 8 -18.53 -12.66 10.28
C CYS A 8 -18.38 -11.17 10.00
N VAL A 9 -17.42 -10.52 10.64
CA VAL A 9 -16.97 -9.16 10.31
C VAL A 9 -15.52 -9.27 9.84
N TRP A 10 -15.28 -8.91 8.59
CA TRP A 10 -13.93 -8.90 8.02
C TRP A 10 -13.19 -7.64 8.44
N PHE A 11 -11.88 -7.73 8.62
CA PHE A 11 -11.03 -6.56 8.74
C PHE A 11 -10.79 -5.96 7.34
N ASN A 12 -10.50 -4.66 7.28
CA ASN A 12 -10.25 -3.92 6.03
C ASN A 12 -8.95 -4.31 5.32
N THR A 13 -8.15 -5.20 5.92
CA THR A 13 -6.98 -5.88 5.33
C THR A 13 -7.36 -7.13 4.53
N GLY A 14 -8.57 -7.67 4.71
CA GLY A 14 -9.05 -8.87 4.01
C GLY A 14 -8.49 -10.21 4.49
N ASP A 15 -7.53 -10.22 5.41
CA ASP A 15 -6.85 -11.41 5.94
C ASP A 15 -7.15 -11.71 7.42
N ALA A 16 -8.08 -10.96 8.01
CA ALA A 16 -8.48 -11.07 9.41
C ALA A 16 -10.01 -10.99 9.56
N ALA A 17 -10.54 -11.62 10.63
CA ALA A 17 -11.97 -11.76 10.83
C ALA A 17 -12.39 -11.87 12.30
N ALA A 18 -13.58 -11.37 12.62
CA ALA A 18 -14.24 -11.54 13.91
C ALA A 18 -15.56 -12.29 13.73
N ILE A 19 -15.84 -13.23 14.63
CA ILE A 19 -17.04 -14.07 14.60
C ILE A 19 -17.94 -13.73 15.78
N TYR A 20 -19.18 -13.40 15.46
CA TYR A 20 -20.26 -13.17 16.42
C TYR A 20 -21.25 -14.33 16.42
N TYR A 21 -21.79 -14.64 17.60
CA TYR A 21 -22.99 -15.44 17.79
C TYR A 21 -24.10 -14.55 18.37
N GLY A 22 -25.06 -14.17 17.52
CA GLY A 22 -26.02 -13.12 17.83
C GLY A 22 -25.34 -11.76 17.98
N LYS A 23 -25.31 -11.22 19.21
CA LYS A 23 -24.60 -9.98 19.56
C LYS A 23 -23.26 -10.23 20.28
N LYS A 24 -22.94 -11.48 20.60
CA LYS A 24 -21.76 -11.82 21.40
C LYS A 24 -20.58 -12.12 20.49
N LEU A 25 -19.45 -11.43 20.69
CA LEU A 25 -18.18 -11.79 20.07
C LEU A 25 -17.67 -13.12 20.65
N ILE A 26 -17.39 -14.10 19.80
CA ILE A 26 -16.99 -15.46 20.25
C ILE A 26 -15.57 -15.87 19.81
N ALA A 27 -15.06 -15.30 18.71
CA ALA A 27 -13.71 -15.56 18.22
C ALA A 27 -13.21 -14.40 17.36
N VAL A 28 -11.90 -14.18 17.35
CA VAL A 28 -11.23 -13.19 16.50
C VAL A 28 -9.92 -13.76 15.98
N ILE A 29 -9.72 -13.67 14.67
CA ILE A 29 -8.42 -13.83 14.01
C ILE A 29 -7.98 -12.42 13.65
N PRO A 30 -7.18 -11.73 14.49
CA PRO A 30 -6.74 -10.38 14.21
C PRO A 30 -5.64 -10.36 13.14
N PRO A 31 -5.29 -9.20 12.55
CA PRO A 31 -4.26 -9.10 11.51
C PRO A 31 -2.89 -9.66 11.89
N ILE A 32 -2.54 -9.66 13.17
CA ILE A 32 -1.29 -10.24 13.68
C ILE A 32 -1.32 -11.77 13.85
N ALA A 33 -2.44 -12.43 13.58
CA ALA A 33 -2.53 -13.89 13.66
C ALA A 33 -1.51 -14.55 12.72
N GLY A 34 -0.92 -15.65 13.18
CA GLY A 34 0.18 -16.35 12.53
C GLY A 34 1.57 -15.80 12.85
N LEU A 35 1.70 -14.55 13.33
CA LEU A 35 2.97 -14.02 13.81
C LEU A 35 3.38 -14.76 15.09
N TYR A 36 4.57 -15.38 15.10
CA TYR A 36 5.05 -16.22 16.20
C TYR A 36 4.04 -17.30 16.64
N ASP A 37 3.38 -17.94 15.67
CA ASP A 37 2.35 -18.97 15.89
C ASP A 37 1.13 -18.51 16.71
N PHE A 38 0.88 -17.19 16.79
CA PHE A 38 -0.27 -16.65 17.49
C PHE A 38 -1.59 -17.06 16.79
N PRO A 39 -2.50 -17.82 17.45
CA PRO A 39 -3.68 -18.40 16.79
C PRO A 39 -4.91 -17.48 16.76
N GLY A 40 -4.86 -16.32 17.42
CA GLY A 40 -6.02 -15.46 17.65
C GLY A 40 -6.73 -15.74 18.97
N PHE A 41 -7.95 -15.21 19.11
CA PHE A 41 -8.72 -15.16 20.36
C PHE A 41 -10.02 -15.96 20.28
N SER A 42 -10.42 -16.58 21.39
CA SER A 42 -11.74 -17.20 21.54
C SER A 42 -12.22 -17.17 22.99
N ILE A 43 -13.53 -17.00 23.17
CA ILE A 43 -14.17 -17.12 24.49
C ILE A 43 -14.15 -18.57 25.05
N PHE A 44 -13.85 -19.55 24.20
CA PHE A 44 -13.79 -20.96 24.60
C PHE A 44 -12.40 -21.39 25.07
N ALA A 45 -11.39 -20.54 24.89
CA ALA A 45 -10.04 -20.78 25.35
C ALA A 45 -9.84 -20.23 26.77
N LYS A 46 -9.12 -20.99 27.61
CA LYS A 46 -8.64 -20.53 28.91
C LYS A 46 -7.13 -20.30 28.83
N GLY A 47 -6.68 -19.09 29.13
CA GLY A 47 -5.28 -18.71 29.01
C GLY A 47 -4.78 -18.77 27.56
N GLN A 48 -3.50 -19.06 27.38
CA GLN A 48 -2.86 -19.15 26.07
C GLN A 48 -2.70 -20.63 25.69
N THR A 49 -3.31 -21.04 24.57
CA THR A 49 -3.16 -22.40 24.03
C THR A 49 -2.71 -22.33 22.58
N ARG A 50 -2.24 -23.46 22.04
CA ARG A 50 -1.85 -23.59 20.62
C ARG A 50 -2.99 -23.37 19.61
N TYR A 51 -4.25 -23.38 20.06
CA TYR A 51 -5.42 -23.32 19.17
C TYR A 51 -6.18 -21.99 19.27
N ALA A 52 -6.10 -21.33 20.41
CA ALA A 52 -6.67 -20.01 20.66
C ALA A 52 -6.14 -19.48 22.00
N TRP A 53 -6.04 -18.17 22.10
CA TRP A 53 -5.87 -17.48 23.38
C TRP A 53 -7.24 -17.04 23.91
N GLY A 54 -7.37 -16.94 25.23
CA GLY A 54 -8.55 -16.36 25.86
C GLY A 54 -8.80 -14.95 25.34
N MET A 55 -10.08 -14.59 25.17
CA MET A 55 -10.46 -13.25 24.72
C MET A 55 -9.91 -12.19 25.70
N PRO A 56 -9.24 -11.13 25.21
CA PRO A 56 -8.77 -10.05 26.08
C PRO A 56 -9.96 -9.32 26.72
N GLU A 57 -9.73 -8.80 27.92
CA GLU A 57 -10.69 -7.93 28.59
C GLU A 57 -10.57 -6.50 28.07
N GLY A 58 -11.69 -5.76 28.05
CA GLY A 58 -11.73 -4.35 27.66
C GLY A 58 -12.31 -4.10 26.25
N PRO A 59 -12.60 -2.83 25.94
CA PRO A 59 -13.34 -2.47 24.73
C PRO A 59 -12.48 -2.42 23.47
N ASP A 60 -11.15 -2.42 23.57
CA ASP A 60 -10.24 -2.12 22.46
C ASP A 60 -10.44 -3.03 21.25
N LEU A 61 -10.55 -4.34 21.49
CA LEU A 61 -10.76 -5.31 20.41
C LEU A 61 -12.13 -5.13 19.74
N GLU A 62 -13.17 -4.86 20.53
CA GLU A 62 -14.52 -4.64 20.02
C GLU A 62 -14.63 -3.31 19.28
N ASN A 63 -13.92 -2.27 19.72
CA ASN A 63 -13.81 -0.99 19.04
C ASN A 63 -13.17 -1.15 17.65
N ILE A 64 -12.04 -1.87 17.56
CA ILE A 64 -11.39 -2.18 16.28
C ILE A 64 -12.35 -2.91 15.34
N ILE A 65 -13.09 -3.91 15.86
CA ILE A 65 -14.04 -4.67 15.03
C ILE A 65 -15.20 -3.78 14.57
N ASN A 66 -15.70 -2.89 15.43
CA ASN A 66 -16.75 -1.94 15.10
C ASN A 66 -16.31 -0.92 14.04
N GLU A 67 -15.06 -0.47 14.06
CA GLU A 67 -14.48 0.37 13.00
C GLU A 67 -14.45 -0.36 11.66
N ASN A 68 -14.04 -1.63 11.66
CA ASN A 68 -14.06 -2.46 10.46
C ASN A 68 -15.49 -2.72 9.95
N LYS A 69 -16.45 -2.92 10.86
CA LYS A 69 -17.87 -3.01 10.49
C LYS A 69 -18.34 -1.74 9.78
N LYS A 70 -18.05 -0.56 10.37
CA LYS A 70 -18.38 0.75 9.76
C LYS A 70 -17.70 0.94 8.41
N PHE A 71 -16.45 0.52 8.29
CA PHE A 71 -15.73 0.55 7.01
C PHE A 71 -16.50 -0.24 5.95
N TRP A 72 -16.92 -1.48 6.22
CA TRP A 72 -17.66 -2.28 5.24
C TRP A 72 -19.08 -1.79 4.98
N GLU A 73 -19.77 -1.25 5.98
CA GLU A 73 -21.07 -0.59 5.79
C GLU A 73 -20.96 0.60 4.83
N THR A 74 -19.87 1.36 4.96
CA THR A 74 -19.57 2.51 4.10
C THR A 74 -19.06 2.07 2.73
N ALA A 75 -18.27 0.99 2.68
CA ALA A 75 -17.67 0.46 1.46
C ALA A 75 -18.70 -0.05 0.45
N GLY A 76 -19.91 -0.39 0.89
CA GLY A 76 -21.01 -0.78 0.02
C GLY A 76 -21.68 0.40 -0.71
N ASP A 77 -21.35 1.65 -0.36
CA ASP A 77 -21.89 2.86 -0.99
C ASP A 77 -20.91 3.37 -2.07
N GLU A 78 -21.31 3.23 -3.34
CA GLU A 78 -20.51 3.69 -4.49
C GLU A 78 -20.19 5.20 -4.42
N SER A 79 -21.06 6.01 -3.82
CA SER A 79 -20.85 7.46 -3.72
C SER A 79 -19.66 7.81 -2.83
N VAL A 80 -19.34 6.99 -1.83
CA VAL A 80 -18.19 7.21 -0.96
C VAL A 80 -16.90 7.04 -1.74
N TRP A 81 -16.82 6.01 -2.57
CA TRP A 81 -15.63 5.74 -3.37
C TRP A 81 -15.46 6.73 -4.51
N GLU A 82 -16.55 7.19 -5.13
CA GLU A 82 -16.48 8.25 -6.12
C GLU A 82 -15.98 9.56 -5.49
N ASN A 83 -16.54 9.96 -4.34
CA ASN A 83 -16.06 11.13 -3.60
C ASN A 83 -14.58 11.01 -3.20
N TYR A 84 -14.17 9.83 -2.74
CA TYR A 84 -12.77 9.57 -2.39
C TYR A 84 -11.84 9.66 -3.60
N LYS A 85 -12.24 9.07 -4.73
CA LYS A 85 -11.51 9.17 -6.00
C LYS A 85 -11.36 10.62 -6.47
N GLN A 86 -12.43 11.42 -6.39
CA GLN A 86 -12.37 12.84 -6.74
C GLN A 86 -11.42 13.62 -5.82
N ALA A 87 -11.39 13.32 -4.52
CA ALA A 87 -10.43 13.91 -3.59
C ALA A 87 -8.97 13.51 -3.93
N GLN A 88 -8.73 12.25 -4.32
CA GLN A 88 -7.41 11.81 -4.78
C GLN A 88 -6.99 12.50 -6.10
N LEU A 89 -7.91 12.65 -7.06
CA LEU A 89 -7.66 13.39 -8.31
C LEU A 89 -7.27 14.84 -8.02
N ALA A 90 -8.00 15.52 -7.14
CA ALA A 90 -7.68 16.89 -6.74
C ALA A 90 -6.29 17.00 -6.08
N ALA A 91 -5.89 16.02 -5.27
CA ALA A 91 -4.55 15.97 -4.67
C ALA A 91 -3.45 15.84 -5.74
N VAL A 92 -3.68 15.01 -6.75
CA VAL A 92 -2.76 14.82 -7.88
C VAL A 92 -2.66 16.07 -8.76
N ASP A 93 -3.80 16.69 -9.11
CA ASP A 93 -3.82 17.93 -9.88
C ASP A 93 -3.11 19.07 -9.14
N LYS A 94 -3.32 19.17 -7.82
CA LYS A 94 -2.60 20.12 -6.96
C LYS A 94 -1.08 19.84 -6.98
N PHE A 95 -0.68 18.58 -6.91
CA PHE A 95 0.73 18.18 -6.98
C PHE A 95 1.37 18.57 -8.31
N PHE A 96 0.66 18.38 -9.43
CA PHE A 96 1.10 18.79 -10.76
C PHE A 96 1.14 20.31 -10.94
N GLY A 97 0.24 21.03 -10.26
CA GLY A 97 0.01 22.46 -10.45
C GLY A 97 -0.90 22.76 -11.65
N CYS A 98 -1.49 21.72 -12.26
CA CYS A 98 -2.42 21.79 -13.38
C CYS A 98 -3.29 20.52 -13.41
N PRO A 99 -4.41 20.52 -14.17
CA PRO A 99 -5.19 19.31 -14.38
C PRO A 99 -4.36 18.19 -15.01
N HIS A 100 -4.57 16.96 -14.54
CA HIS A 100 -4.02 15.75 -15.14
C HIS A 100 -4.38 15.63 -16.63
N THR A 101 -3.51 14.95 -17.39
CA THR A 101 -3.65 14.82 -18.84
C THR A 101 -4.42 13.57 -19.24
N GLN A 102 -4.35 12.50 -18.45
CA GLN A 102 -5.08 11.25 -18.70
C GLN A 102 -5.48 10.59 -17.39
N CYS A 103 -6.63 9.90 -17.42
CA CYS A 103 -7.10 9.04 -16.33
C CYS A 103 -7.75 7.81 -16.98
N SER A 104 -7.19 6.62 -16.72
CA SER A 104 -7.66 5.36 -17.30
C SER A 104 -7.95 4.33 -16.22
N PRO A 105 -8.89 3.39 -16.41
CA PRO A 105 -9.09 2.30 -15.48
C PRO A 105 -7.82 1.45 -15.28
N ALA A 106 -7.61 1.00 -14.05
CA ALA A 106 -6.57 0.08 -13.64
C ALA A 106 -7.20 -1.15 -12.97
N GLY A 107 -6.70 -2.35 -13.29
CA GLY A 107 -7.25 -3.62 -12.78
C GLY A 107 -8.37 -4.24 -13.62
N LYS A 108 -8.73 -5.48 -13.26
CA LYS A 108 -9.74 -6.30 -13.97
C LYS A 108 -11.11 -6.31 -13.31
N GLU A 109 -11.20 -5.82 -12.07
CA GLU A 109 -12.39 -5.96 -11.23
C GLU A 109 -13.24 -4.71 -11.15
N ARG A 110 -14.49 -4.91 -10.72
CA ARG A 110 -15.44 -3.83 -10.46
C ARG A 110 -15.17 -3.12 -9.12
N PHE A 111 -14.37 -3.72 -8.23
CA PHE A 111 -14.11 -3.23 -6.89
C PHE A 111 -12.80 -3.85 -6.33
N PRO A 112 -11.80 -3.08 -5.87
CA PRO A 112 -11.76 -1.62 -5.79
C PRO A 112 -11.68 -0.99 -7.18
N TYR A 113 -12.39 0.13 -7.37
CA TYR A 113 -12.25 0.93 -8.58
C TYR A 113 -10.89 1.61 -8.57
N ARG A 114 -9.97 1.10 -9.38
CA ARG A 114 -8.65 1.68 -9.53
C ARG A 114 -8.52 2.42 -10.84
N SER A 115 -7.70 3.46 -10.84
CA SER A 115 -7.37 4.23 -12.03
C SER A 115 -5.88 4.50 -12.05
N LEU A 116 -5.33 4.67 -13.25
CA LEU A 116 -4.00 5.22 -13.46
C LEU A 116 -4.17 6.64 -13.99
N VAL A 117 -3.58 7.60 -13.28
CA VAL A 117 -3.62 9.01 -13.61
C VAL A 117 -2.25 9.47 -14.06
N GLN A 118 -2.22 10.15 -15.20
CA GLN A 118 -1.02 10.71 -15.79
C GLN A 118 -1.10 12.23 -15.76
N GLY A 119 0.01 12.89 -15.46
CA GLY A 119 0.14 14.33 -15.62
C GLY A 119 1.59 14.77 -15.73
N GLN A 120 1.77 16.08 -15.82
CA GLN A 120 3.06 16.69 -16.09
C GLN A 120 3.31 17.85 -15.13
N ARG A 121 4.58 18.02 -14.76
CA ARG A 121 5.02 19.18 -13.98
C ARG A 121 6.45 19.52 -14.39
N LYS A 122 6.67 20.75 -14.83
CA LYS A 122 7.95 21.18 -15.45
C LYS A 122 8.28 20.23 -16.62
N ASN A 123 9.47 19.64 -16.66
CA ASN A 123 9.91 18.72 -17.72
C ASN A 123 9.76 17.24 -17.32
N MET A 124 8.89 16.95 -16.35
CA MET A 124 8.71 15.63 -15.75
C MET A 124 7.28 15.16 -15.97
N ILE A 125 7.14 13.87 -16.25
CA ILE A 125 5.87 13.19 -16.52
C ILE A 125 5.69 12.10 -15.48
N PHE A 126 4.49 12.00 -14.94
CA PHE A 126 4.17 11.17 -13.78
C PHE A 126 3.00 10.26 -14.07
N ASN A 127 3.05 9.05 -13.51
CA ASN A 127 1.91 8.17 -13.34
C ASN A 127 1.69 7.94 -11.84
N PHE A 128 0.44 7.95 -11.42
CA PHE A 128 0.00 7.51 -10.10
C PHE A 128 -1.15 6.52 -10.22
N THR A 129 -1.17 5.50 -9.35
CA THR A 129 -2.42 4.78 -9.10
C THR A 129 -3.35 5.64 -8.26
N LEU A 130 -4.65 5.46 -8.46
CA LEU A 130 -5.70 5.89 -7.56
C LEU A 130 -6.55 4.68 -7.22
N GLY A 131 -6.94 4.57 -5.96
CA GLY A 131 -7.84 3.54 -5.47
C GLY A 131 -7.15 2.28 -4.95
N MET A 132 -5.82 2.15 -5.08
CA MET A 132 -5.09 1.06 -4.42
C MET A 132 -5.25 1.21 -2.90
N SER A 133 -5.25 2.44 -2.40
CA SER A 133 -5.40 2.73 -0.98
C SER A 133 -6.79 2.41 -0.39
N GLN A 134 -7.78 2.02 -1.20
CA GLN A 134 -9.16 1.75 -0.74
C GLN A 134 -9.23 0.64 0.31
N TYR A 135 -8.34 -0.35 0.26
CA TYR A 135 -8.16 -1.33 1.32
C TYR A 135 -6.79 -1.22 1.98
N ALA A 136 -6.75 -1.65 3.24
CA ALA A 136 -5.47 -1.86 3.89
C ALA A 136 -4.79 -3.07 3.24
N MET A 137 -3.48 -3.02 3.06
CA MET A 137 -2.71 -4.16 2.58
C MET A 137 -2.67 -5.27 3.64
N PRO A 138 -2.81 -6.55 3.25
CA PRO A 138 -2.65 -7.70 4.14
C PRO A 138 -1.29 -7.73 4.86
N ARG A 139 -1.23 -8.43 6.00
CA ARG A 139 0.00 -8.68 6.80
C ARG A 139 0.82 -7.47 7.25
N ILE A 140 0.41 -6.25 6.95
CA ILE A 140 1.15 -5.03 7.37
C ILE A 140 1.35 -4.99 8.90
N ALA A 141 0.38 -5.50 9.67
CA ALA A 141 0.46 -5.59 11.13
C ALA A 141 1.54 -6.56 11.62
N HIS A 142 2.02 -7.50 10.80
CA HIS A 142 3.14 -8.38 11.18
C HIS A 142 4.45 -7.59 11.26
N ALA A 143 4.60 -6.56 10.45
CA ALA A 143 5.79 -5.70 10.44
C ALA A 143 5.66 -4.50 11.41
N PHE A 144 4.46 -3.90 11.50
CA PHE A 144 4.26 -2.62 12.22
C PHE A 144 3.41 -2.76 13.50
N GLY A 145 2.93 -3.95 13.82
CA GLY A 145 2.04 -4.18 14.96
C GLY A 145 0.62 -3.65 14.74
N ASN A 146 -0.17 -3.56 15.81
CA ASN A 146 -1.59 -3.19 15.74
C ASN A 146 -1.86 -1.71 15.44
N SER A 147 -0.84 -0.84 15.51
CA SER A 147 -0.96 0.61 15.24
C SER A 147 -0.47 0.96 13.83
N CYS A 148 -0.72 0.08 12.86
CA CYS A 148 -0.20 0.17 11.50
C CYS A 148 -1.10 0.98 10.53
N SER A 149 -2.06 1.76 11.03
CA SER A 149 -3.04 2.47 10.18
C SER A 149 -2.35 3.39 9.16
N ASP A 150 -1.30 4.10 9.59
CA ASP A 150 -0.49 5.00 8.77
C ASP A 150 0.42 4.29 7.76
N GLN A 151 0.62 2.98 7.86
CA GLN A 151 1.43 2.17 6.94
C GLN A 151 0.58 1.27 6.04
N SER A 152 -0.70 1.13 6.36
CA SER A 152 -1.56 0.12 5.73
C SER A 152 -2.00 0.43 4.30
N ARG A 153 -1.86 1.68 3.84
CA ARG A 153 -2.44 2.15 2.57
C ARG A 153 -1.43 2.91 1.73
N THR A 154 -1.39 2.58 0.45
CA THR A 154 -0.44 3.15 -0.51
C THR A 154 -1.07 3.40 -1.86
N GLU A 155 -0.58 4.41 -2.57
CA GLU A 155 -0.66 4.52 -4.02
C GLU A 155 0.76 4.38 -4.61
N LEU A 156 0.88 3.81 -5.80
CA LEU A 156 2.14 3.71 -6.53
C LEU A 156 2.37 4.98 -7.33
N GLY A 157 3.63 5.40 -7.44
CA GLY A 157 4.06 6.48 -8.30
C GLY A 157 5.22 6.06 -9.20
N PHE A 158 5.23 6.50 -10.44
CA PHE A 158 6.41 6.45 -11.32
C PHE A 158 6.56 7.79 -12.02
N ALA A 159 7.79 8.26 -12.19
CA ALA A 159 8.07 9.54 -12.80
C ALA A 159 9.30 9.45 -13.70
N THR A 160 9.27 10.18 -14.81
CA THR A 160 10.36 10.21 -15.78
C THR A 160 10.47 11.57 -16.47
N VAL A 161 11.61 11.84 -17.09
CA VAL A 161 11.78 12.97 -18.03
C VAL A 161 11.19 12.63 -19.40
N GLU A 162 10.84 13.67 -20.17
CA GLU A 162 10.13 13.56 -21.46
C GLU A 162 10.81 12.62 -22.49
N ARG A 163 12.15 12.61 -22.56
CA ARG A 163 12.90 11.74 -23.48
C ARG A 163 12.66 10.23 -23.27
N HIS A 164 12.09 9.85 -22.12
CA HIS A 164 11.80 8.46 -21.74
C HIS A 164 10.29 8.19 -21.67
N LEU A 165 9.48 8.93 -22.42
CA LEU A 165 8.01 8.76 -22.44
C LEU A 165 7.55 7.33 -22.73
N GLN A 166 8.24 6.59 -23.61
CA GLN A 166 7.91 5.19 -23.89
C GLN A 166 8.02 4.28 -22.66
N LEU A 167 8.94 4.58 -21.74
CA LEU A 167 9.05 3.85 -20.49
C LEU A 167 7.86 4.11 -19.58
N LEU A 168 7.27 5.32 -19.63
CA LEU A 168 6.08 5.64 -18.85
C LEU A 168 4.91 4.73 -19.22
N GLU A 169 4.73 4.40 -20.50
CA GLU A 169 3.69 3.47 -20.98
C GLU A 169 3.95 2.03 -20.52
N LEU A 170 5.21 1.57 -20.56
CA LEU A 170 5.59 0.28 -19.99
C LEU A 170 5.29 0.24 -18.49
N MET A 171 5.72 1.25 -17.75
CA MET A 171 5.52 1.35 -16.31
C MET A 171 4.05 1.51 -15.95
N ALA A 172 3.23 2.13 -16.79
CA ALA A 172 1.77 2.15 -16.62
C ALA A 172 1.18 0.74 -16.55
N MET A 173 1.63 -0.18 -17.40
CA MET A 173 1.20 -1.59 -17.35
C MET A 173 1.72 -2.29 -16.11
N VAL A 174 3.01 -2.11 -15.79
CA VAL A 174 3.63 -2.70 -14.59
C VAL A 174 2.94 -2.22 -13.31
N MET A 175 2.62 -0.94 -13.21
CA MET A 175 1.92 -0.37 -12.04
C MET A 175 0.54 -1.00 -11.84
N LYS A 176 -0.18 -1.32 -12.93
CA LYS A 176 -1.49 -2.00 -12.83
C LYS A 176 -1.35 -3.39 -12.21
N ASP A 177 -0.36 -4.17 -12.66
CA ASP A 177 -0.12 -5.52 -12.13
C ASP A 177 0.43 -5.47 -10.70
N VAL A 178 1.37 -4.57 -10.42
CA VAL A 178 1.96 -4.41 -9.08
C VAL A 178 0.94 -3.97 -8.05
N ALA A 179 -0.05 -3.17 -8.46
CA ALA A 179 -1.14 -2.77 -7.58
C ALA A 179 -2.05 -3.93 -7.15
N ASP A 180 -2.01 -5.09 -7.78
CA ASP A 180 -2.76 -6.30 -7.36
C ASP A 180 -2.00 -7.15 -6.32
N ILE A 181 -0.67 -7.11 -6.38
CA ILE A 181 0.22 -7.99 -5.60
C ILE A 181 -0.12 -8.09 -4.10
N PRO A 182 -0.42 -6.99 -3.36
CA PRO A 182 -0.70 -7.11 -1.93
C PRO A 182 -1.83 -8.10 -1.60
N TRP A 183 -2.91 -8.10 -2.39
CA TRP A 183 -4.06 -8.96 -2.13
C TRP A 183 -3.89 -10.35 -2.74
N ASP A 184 -3.29 -10.45 -3.93
CA ASP A 184 -3.01 -11.74 -4.58
C ASP A 184 -2.05 -12.59 -3.75
N GLU A 185 -0.98 -11.98 -3.23
CA GLU A 185 0.06 -12.65 -2.46
C GLU A 185 -0.20 -12.63 -0.94
N ARG A 186 -1.31 -12.01 -0.51
CA ARG A 186 -1.66 -11.79 0.91
C ARG A 186 -0.48 -11.21 1.68
N SER A 187 0.10 -10.14 1.14
CA SER A 187 1.29 -9.45 1.65
C SER A 187 1.13 -7.94 1.50
N PHE A 188 2.22 -7.17 1.67
CA PHE A 188 2.22 -5.73 1.50
C PHE A 188 3.46 -5.24 0.76
N LEU A 189 3.35 -4.08 0.12
CA LEU A 189 4.47 -3.33 -0.44
C LEU A 189 4.90 -2.23 0.52
N TRP A 190 6.20 -2.02 0.68
CA TRP A 190 6.70 -0.96 1.56
C TRP A 190 8.06 -0.44 1.10
N HIS A 191 8.51 0.63 1.76
CA HIS A 191 9.84 1.22 1.59
C HIS A 191 10.94 0.14 1.71
N GLY A 192 11.83 0.10 0.73
CA GLY A 192 12.94 -0.85 0.67
C GLY A 192 12.62 -2.20 0.05
N HIS A 193 11.34 -2.51 -0.21
CA HIS A 193 10.99 -3.71 -0.98
C HIS A 193 11.44 -3.57 -2.43
N THR A 194 11.69 -4.69 -3.09
CA THR A 194 12.12 -4.74 -4.49
C THR A 194 11.28 -5.72 -5.30
N LEU A 195 11.12 -5.43 -6.59
CA LEU A 195 10.56 -6.33 -7.59
C LEU A 195 11.60 -6.55 -8.69
N ASP A 196 11.96 -7.80 -8.98
CA ASP A 196 12.87 -8.10 -10.09
C ASP A 196 12.22 -7.67 -11.42
N PHE A 197 12.95 -6.88 -12.21
CA PHE A 197 12.44 -6.28 -13.45
C PHE A 197 13.57 -5.92 -14.40
N THR A 198 13.76 -6.74 -15.43
CA THR A 198 14.87 -6.64 -16.39
C THR A 198 14.47 -6.01 -17.73
N ASN A 199 13.24 -5.49 -17.84
CA ASN A 199 12.71 -4.96 -19.11
C ASN A 199 13.19 -3.53 -19.40
N ILE A 200 14.02 -2.94 -18.54
CA ILE A 200 14.67 -1.64 -18.74
C ILE A 200 16.17 -1.89 -18.86
N GLY A 201 16.76 -1.61 -20.02
CA GLY A 201 18.18 -1.85 -20.26
C GLY A 201 19.06 -1.15 -19.22
N GLY A 202 19.99 -1.89 -18.61
CA GLY A 202 20.87 -1.40 -17.54
C GLY A 202 20.31 -1.50 -16.12
N PHE A 203 19.04 -1.91 -15.97
CA PHE A 203 18.37 -2.07 -14.68
C PHE A 203 17.97 -3.53 -14.44
N ALA A 204 17.92 -3.92 -13.18
CA ALA A 204 17.66 -5.30 -12.76
C ALA A 204 16.40 -5.44 -11.89
N ALA A 205 15.99 -4.38 -11.21
CA ALA A 205 14.84 -4.39 -10.32
C ALA A 205 14.19 -3.01 -10.23
N ILE A 206 13.00 -2.97 -9.63
CA ILE A 206 12.31 -1.78 -9.17
C ILE A 206 12.41 -1.77 -7.65
N LEU A 207 12.90 -0.66 -7.08
CA LEU A 207 12.89 -0.36 -5.65
C LEU A 207 11.66 0.48 -5.31
N PHE A 208 10.95 0.10 -4.26
CA PHE A 208 9.85 0.90 -3.70
C PHE A 208 10.39 1.86 -2.64
N VAL A 209 10.15 3.15 -2.82
CA VAL A 209 10.59 4.20 -1.89
C VAL A 209 9.40 5.02 -1.40
N ASN A 210 9.15 4.98 -0.10
CA ASN A 210 8.22 5.90 0.55
C ASN A 210 8.92 7.25 0.85
N PRO A 211 8.41 8.39 0.34
CA PRO A 211 9.01 9.71 0.54
C PRO A 211 9.00 10.16 2.01
N VAL A 212 8.19 9.56 2.90
CA VAL A 212 8.20 9.89 4.33
C VAL A 212 9.56 9.66 5.00
N TYR A 213 10.41 8.80 4.42
CA TYR A 213 11.76 8.52 4.90
C TYR A 213 12.85 9.34 4.20
N ILE A 214 12.50 10.19 3.23
CA ILE A 214 13.46 10.99 2.47
C ILE A 214 13.10 12.47 2.55
N GLU A 215 13.88 13.21 3.33
CA GLU A 215 13.69 14.65 3.50
C GLU A 215 13.71 15.39 2.15
N GLY A 216 12.65 16.16 1.90
CA GLY A 216 12.48 16.95 0.68
C GLY A 216 12.05 16.16 -0.56
N MET A 217 11.85 14.83 -0.47
CA MET A 217 11.23 14.09 -1.57
C MET A 217 9.73 14.38 -1.60
N GLU A 218 9.26 14.89 -2.74
CA GLU A 218 7.86 15.27 -2.89
C GLU A 218 6.97 14.09 -3.28
N SER A 219 5.69 14.18 -2.95
CA SER A 219 4.62 13.35 -3.49
C SER A 219 3.26 14.05 -3.36
N PRO A 220 2.19 13.55 -3.99
CA PRO A 220 0.85 14.07 -3.76
C PRO A 220 0.46 14.00 -2.28
N GLU A 221 -0.28 15.01 -1.82
CA GLU A 221 -0.88 15.05 -0.48
C GLU A 221 -2.19 14.27 -0.48
N TRP A 222 -2.12 12.96 -0.29
CA TRP A 222 -3.30 12.10 -0.36
C TRP A 222 -4.30 12.37 0.77
N PRO A 223 -5.62 12.33 0.49
CA PRO A 223 -6.62 12.31 1.55
C PRO A 223 -6.48 11.01 2.36
N GLY A 224 -6.44 11.15 3.69
CA GLY A 224 -6.44 10.01 4.61
C GLY A 224 -7.72 9.17 4.48
N LEU A 225 -7.65 7.90 4.86
CA LEU A 225 -8.75 6.96 4.77
C LEU A 225 -8.79 6.04 6.00
N ALA A 226 -9.99 5.82 6.54
CA ALA A 226 -10.22 4.96 7.70
C ALA A 226 -9.30 5.29 8.90
N GLY A 227 -9.07 6.58 9.16
CA GLY A 227 -8.26 7.07 10.28
C GLY A 227 -6.74 6.93 10.09
N GLY A 228 -6.27 6.51 8.92
CA GLY A 228 -4.84 6.41 8.59
C GLY A 228 -4.45 7.26 7.37
N ARG A 229 -3.16 7.52 7.26
CA ARG A 229 -2.56 8.13 6.08
C ARG A 229 -2.59 7.20 4.87
N VAL A 230 -2.61 7.81 3.68
CA VAL A 230 -2.28 7.14 2.43
C VAL A 230 -0.89 7.57 1.99
N ASN A 231 -0.01 6.61 1.73
CA ASN A 231 1.38 6.85 1.36
C ASN A 231 1.57 6.79 -0.16
N THR A 232 2.64 7.41 -0.63
CA THR A 232 3.16 7.15 -1.98
C THR A 232 4.27 6.11 -1.88
N LEU A 233 4.29 5.13 -2.77
CA LEU A 233 5.48 4.31 -3.03
C LEU A 233 5.99 4.61 -4.44
N TRP A 234 7.10 5.32 -4.50
CA TRP A 234 7.81 5.56 -5.75
C TRP A 234 8.46 4.28 -6.24
N MET A 235 8.20 3.92 -7.50
CA MET A 235 8.82 2.82 -8.20
C MET A 235 10.08 3.33 -8.89
N ILE A 236 11.26 2.98 -8.37
CA ILE A 236 12.55 3.47 -8.86
C ILE A 236 13.32 2.32 -9.48
N PRO A 237 13.52 2.29 -10.80
CA PRO A 237 14.42 1.31 -11.42
C PRO A 237 15.83 1.41 -10.83
N ILE A 238 16.39 0.27 -10.43
CA ILE A 238 17.76 0.14 -9.90
C ILE A 238 18.57 -0.89 -10.69
N SER A 239 19.86 -0.62 -10.83
CA SER A 239 20.84 -1.49 -11.47
C SER A 239 21.14 -2.74 -10.63
N ALA A 240 21.79 -3.74 -11.25
CA ALA A 240 22.23 -4.95 -10.54
C ALA A 240 23.18 -4.62 -9.37
N ALA A 241 24.09 -3.67 -9.56
CA ALA A 241 25.01 -3.25 -8.51
C ALA A 241 24.30 -2.57 -7.33
N GLU A 242 23.30 -1.74 -7.60
CA GLU A 242 22.47 -1.11 -6.56
C GLU A 242 21.62 -2.14 -5.81
N LEU A 243 21.07 -3.12 -6.53
CA LEU A 243 20.32 -4.23 -5.94
C LEU A 243 21.21 -5.09 -5.03
N ASP A 244 22.43 -5.42 -5.48
CA ASP A 244 23.40 -6.18 -4.69
C ASP A 244 23.83 -5.40 -3.44
N PHE A 245 24.05 -4.09 -3.57
CA PHE A 245 24.34 -3.22 -2.44
C PHE A 245 23.17 -3.17 -1.45
N LEU A 246 21.95 -2.98 -1.95
CA LEU A 246 20.72 -2.97 -1.13
C LEU A 246 20.56 -4.27 -0.35
N ARG A 247 20.79 -5.42 -0.98
CA ARG A 247 20.70 -6.74 -0.32
C ARG A 247 21.75 -6.91 0.79
N GLN A 248 22.92 -6.27 0.65
CA GLN A 248 24.01 -6.37 1.62
C GLN A 248 23.95 -5.34 2.76
N LYS A 249 23.48 -4.12 2.48
CA LYS A 249 23.58 -2.96 3.39
C LYS A 249 22.22 -2.36 3.77
N GLY A 250 21.17 -2.66 3.01
CA GLY A 250 19.84 -2.13 3.24
C GLY A 250 19.56 -0.81 2.51
N VAL A 251 18.29 -0.46 2.47
CA VAL A 251 17.76 0.70 1.72
C VAL A 251 18.27 2.04 2.27
N GLU A 252 18.42 2.17 3.58
CA GLU A 252 18.89 3.41 4.21
C GLU A 252 20.31 3.77 3.78
N ASP A 253 21.20 2.77 3.72
CA ASP A 253 22.56 2.98 3.27
C ASP A 253 22.61 3.22 1.76
N LEU A 254 21.77 2.57 0.97
CA LEU A 254 21.67 2.84 -0.47
C LEU A 254 21.23 4.29 -0.74
N ILE A 255 20.18 4.76 -0.05
CA ILE A 255 19.66 6.13 -0.21
C ILE A 255 20.73 7.16 0.15
N LYS A 256 21.61 6.89 1.13
CA LYS A 256 22.72 7.78 1.47
C LYS A 256 23.66 8.04 0.29
N LEU A 257 23.75 7.11 -0.65
CA LEU A 257 24.65 7.19 -1.81
C LEU A 257 24.08 8.01 -2.98
N SER A 258 22.79 8.37 -2.97
CA SER A 258 22.18 9.23 -4.00
C SER A 258 22.69 10.69 -4.04
N GLY A 259 23.78 10.98 -3.33
CA GLY A 259 24.44 12.28 -3.29
C GLY A 259 23.53 13.40 -2.76
N GLY A 260 23.70 14.60 -3.31
CA GLY A 260 22.84 15.77 -3.03
C GLY A 260 21.49 15.74 -3.77
N ALA A 261 21.20 14.70 -4.55
CA ALA A 261 20.02 14.61 -5.42
C ALA A 261 18.91 13.69 -4.86
N LYS A 262 18.95 13.33 -3.57
CA LYS A 262 17.99 12.40 -2.94
C LYS A 262 16.53 12.79 -3.17
N GLN A 263 16.25 14.09 -3.19
CA GLN A 263 14.91 14.67 -3.36
C GLN A 263 14.29 14.33 -4.73
N ILE A 264 15.12 14.03 -5.74
CA ILE A 264 14.70 13.74 -7.12
C ILE A 264 15.08 12.33 -7.58
N CYS A 265 15.55 11.45 -6.70
CA CYS A 265 15.98 10.11 -7.11
C CYS A 265 14.82 9.26 -7.65
N HIS A 266 13.57 9.63 -7.36
CA HIS A 266 12.37 9.02 -7.91
C HIS A 266 12.09 9.39 -9.38
N ILE A 267 12.84 10.33 -9.96
CA ILE A 267 12.69 10.76 -11.36
C ILE A 267 13.65 9.98 -12.24
N PHE A 268 13.09 9.09 -13.05
CA PHE A 268 13.88 8.32 -14.00
C PHE A 268 14.43 9.20 -15.13
N ASP A 269 15.73 9.10 -15.36
CA ASP A 269 16.43 9.80 -16.45
C ASP A 269 17.35 8.87 -17.28
N GLY A 270 17.26 7.56 -17.05
CA GLY A 270 18.08 6.55 -17.74
C GLY A 270 19.39 6.19 -17.05
N ILE A 271 19.69 6.79 -15.88
CA ILE A 271 20.95 6.56 -15.16
C ILE A 271 20.64 5.99 -13.75
N PRO A 272 21.42 5.03 -13.25
CA PRO A 272 21.40 4.60 -11.85
C PRO A 272 21.48 5.79 -10.88
N LYS A 273 20.73 5.71 -9.78
CA LYS A 273 20.44 6.86 -8.89
C LYS A 273 21.23 6.87 -7.59
N PHE A 274 21.76 5.73 -7.20
CA PHE A 274 22.37 5.51 -5.90
C PHE A 274 23.84 5.14 -6.04
N LEU A 275 24.23 4.44 -7.10
CA LEU A 275 25.64 4.15 -7.38
C LEU A 275 26.07 4.84 -8.68
N HIS A 276 27.01 5.78 -8.56
CA HIS A 276 27.65 6.43 -9.69
C HIS A 276 29.03 5.79 -9.91
N TYR A 277 29.27 5.30 -11.12
CA TYR A 277 30.58 4.85 -11.58
C TYR A 277 31.32 5.97 -12.31
#